data_AF-A0A0N4U2L0-F1
#
_entry.id   AF-A0A0N4U2L0-F1
#
_cell.length_a   1.000
_cell.length_b   1.000
_cell.length_c   1.000
_cell.angle_alpha   90.00
_cell.angle_beta   90.00
_cell.angle_gamma   90.00
#
_symmetry.space_group_name_H-M   'P 1'
#
loop_
_entity.id
_entity.type
_entity.pdbx_description
1 polymer ?
#
loop_
_entity_poly.entity_id
_entity_poly.type
_entity_poly.pdbx_seq_one_letter_code
_entity_poly.pdbx_strand_id
1 'polypeptide(L)'
;MTTYHTNLAELPYNIYVQLAESLDSHERWMNIVIGVIWSRPEQISIKVENDEMVKLTCHAKGFPYPHFQWKTGDENILGECTETLWVFRCQCNVGREFKCEVWNMITNNMANYHLYEQKGEMLSSKLVSVNIKLDSFINSRSHNELNLSACDKVALIISNSNYLNLPNLVLPHCDAETIANELQKLNFKTVTLGDLNLEEMKFIMREYRKLLGDGVYAVFYFAGHGFEINGQCYLLPVDVPLYITLECCIPIEWFLSLIHNCIPSLNVILLDICRKTLCDNFRTFFNLGNNFNPNECISRNTVYGFATSLGVSAFEERGEINGLFVKHLKKHLGKRESIVQILNLTFQDIESDSEFAYIQIPELRSNLALPRSLSDPLIFTNHTFSYEHHTLHWRSMHELPLPIHVFFESKGLRVTIWFGFAGHFTNKVYVFTNVDRIPNEILGEDNAITFEKDSDYIARLRFRNVILY
;
A
#
# COMPACT_ATOMS: atom_id res chain seq x y z
N MET A 1 28.13 -24.95 -17.25
CA MET A 1 29.31 -24.70 -16.40
C MET A 1 28.82 -24.55 -14.98
N THR A 2 29.42 -25.32 -14.10
CA THR A 2 28.92 -25.78 -12.81
C THR A 2 28.81 -24.65 -11.77
N THR A 3 27.66 -24.58 -11.14
CA THR A 3 27.27 -23.68 -10.05
C THR A 3 28.03 -24.03 -8.77
N TYR A 4 28.83 -23.09 -8.26
CA TYR A 4 29.43 -23.18 -6.93
C TYR A 4 28.39 -22.75 -5.88
N HIS A 5 27.65 -23.72 -5.33
CA HIS A 5 26.92 -23.53 -4.07
C HIS A 5 27.84 -23.97 -2.92
N THR A 6 28.78 -23.12 -2.50
CA THR A 6 29.46 -23.28 -1.22
C THR A 6 28.71 -22.50 -0.17
N ASN A 7 27.92 -23.24 0.61
CA ASN A 7 27.17 -22.80 1.78
C ASN A 7 28.17 -22.32 2.85
N LEU A 8 28.35 -21.00 2.96
CA LEU A 8 29.37 -20.33 3.81
C LEU A 8 28.89 -20.11 5.26
N ALA A 9 28.04 -20.97 5.81
CA ALA A 9 27.45 -20.75 7.14
C ALA A 9 28.22 -21.37 8.32
N GLU A 10 29.25 -22.19 8.08
CA GLU A 10 29.99 -22.83 9.18
C GLU A 10 31.49 -22.84 8.89
N LEU A 11 32.17 -21.72 9.20
CA LEU A 11 33.61 -21.61 9.54
C LEU A 11 33.87 -20.11 9.80
N PRO A 12 34.21 -19.70 11.04
CA PRO A 12 35.59 -19.89 11.50
C PRO A 12 35.72 -20.11 13.02
N TYR A 13 34.90 -20.96 13.65
CA TYR A 13 35.15 -21.30 15.06
C TYR A 13 36.44 -22.13 15.25
N ASN A 14 36.79 -22.97 14.26
CA ASN A 14 37.96 -23.86 14.36
C ASN A 14 39.31 -23.18 14.07
N ILE A 15 39.37 -22.07 13.33
CA ILE A 15 40.64 -21.35 13.09
C ILE A 15 41.13 -20.64 14.37
N TYR A 16 40.21 -20.22 15.24
CA TYR A 16 40.58 -19.56 16.50
C TYR A 16 41.14 -20.52 17.54
N VAL A 17 40.69 -21.78 17.59
CA VAL A 17 41.18 -22.76 18.58
C VAL A 17 42.62 -23.19 18.27
N GLN A 18 43.00 -23.28 17.00
CA GLN A 18 44.32 -23.79 16.62
C GLN A 18 45.48 -22.84 16.93
N LEU A 19 45.22 -21.54 17.09
CA LEU A 19 46.23 -20.56 17.53
C LEU A 19 46.47 -20.59 19.04
N ALA A 20 45.68 -21.32 19.82
CA ALA A 20 45.73 -21.26 21.29
C ALA A 20 46.73 -22.23 21.95
N GLU A 21 47.22 -23.26 21.26
CA GLU A 21 48.05 -24.30 21.90
C GLU A 21 49.55 -23.98 22.01
N SER A 22 50.06 -22.88 21.42
CA SER A 22 51.47 -22.53 21.53
C SER A 22 51.72 -21.31 22.44
N LEU A 23 52.29 -21.58 23.61
CA LEU A 23 53.14 -20.72 24.46
C LEU A 23 52.47 -19.50 25.13
N ASP A 24 52.36 -19.57 26.47
CA ASP A 24 52.28 -18.47 27.46
C ASP A 24 51.39 -17.26 27.13
N SER A 25 50.34 -17.45 26.33
CA SER A 25 49.52 -16.37 25.81
C SER A 25 48.52 -15.79 26.81
N HIS A 26 48.31 -16.41 27.98
CA HIS A 26 47.28 -15.99 28.93
C HIS A 26 47.37 -14.52 29.33
N GLU A 27 48.58 -13.97 29.56
CA GLU A 27 48.75 -12.55 29.90
C GLU A 27 48.55 -11.60 28.70
N ARG A 28 48.84 -12.03 27.46
CA ARG A 28 48.67 -11.17 26.27
C ARG A 28 47.21 -10.96 25.89
N TRP A 29 46.33 -11.95 26.13
CA TRP A 29 44.89 -11.77 25.92
C TRP A 29 44.24 -10.86 26.99
N MET A 30 44.88 -10.66 28.16
CA MET A 30 44.31 -9.86 29.25
C MET A 30 44.18 -8.36 28.97
N ASN A 31 44.85 -7.84 27.95
CA ASN A 31 44.77 -6.43 27.53
C ASN A 31 43.80 -6.19 26.36
N ILE A 32 42.98 -7.18 26.00
CA ILE A 32 42.03 -7.02 24.91
C ILE A 32 40.90 -6.09 25.35
N VAL A 33 40.76 -4.99 24.63
CA VAL A 33 39.65 -4.05 24.76
C VAL A 33 38.35 -4.82 24.55
N ILE A 34 37.64 -5.06 25.66
CA ILE A 34 36.34 -5.75 25.68
C ILE A 34 35.27 -4.87 25.04
N GLY A 35 35.36 -3.56 25.26
CA GLY A 35 34.39 -2.61 24.75
C GLY A 35 34.39 -2.54 23.23
N VAL A 36 33.21 -2.28 22.66
CA VAL A 36 33.11 -1.93 21.24
C VAL A 36 33.84 -0.60 21.05
N ILE A 37 34.71 -0.53 20.05
CA ILE A 37 35.42 0.67 19.64
C ILE A 37 35.27 0.87 18.13
N TRP A 38 35.35 2.13 17.69
CA TRP A 38 35.44 2.46 16.29
C TRP A 38 36.82 2.07 15.74
N SER A 39 36.84 1.21 14.74
CA SER A 39 38.08 0.81 14.05
C SER A 39 38.52 1.80 12.98
N ARG A 40 37.65 2.75 12.63
CA ARG A 40 37.95 3.90 11.77
C ARG A 40 37.32 5.18 12.36
N PRO A 41 37.99 6.34 12.21
CA PRO A 41 37.47 7.61 12.72
C PRO A 41 36.18 8.06 12.02
N GLU A 42 35.99 7.70 10.74
CA GLU A 42 34.75 7.99 10.00
C GLU A 42 33.53 7.25 10.55
N GLN A 43 33.74 6.16 11.31
CA GLN A 43 32.74 5.24 11.85
C GLN A 43 31.98 4.46 10.77
N ILE A 44 31.48 5.12 9.74
CA ILE A 44 30.85 4.50 8.57
C ILE A 44 31.52 5.02 7.30
N SER A 45 31.86 4.10 6.39
CA SER A 45 32.29 4.45 5.04
C SER A 45 31.15 4.27 4.05
N ILE A 46 31.12 5.14 3.04
CA ILE A 46 30.14 5.13 1.95
C ILE A 46 30.88 4.75 0.66
N LYS A 47 30.41 3.73 -0.05
CA LYS A 47 30.95 3.35 -1.36
C LYS A 47 29.80 3.20 -2.36
N VAL A 48 29.84 3.93 -3.46
CA VAL A 48 28.92 3.71 -4.59
C VAL A 48 29.40 2.48 -5.33
N GLU A 49 28.59 1.42 -5.37
CA GLU A 49 28.97 0.16 -6.00
C GLU A 49 28.60 0.15 -7.49
N ASN A 50 27.46 0.75 -7.83
CA ASN A 50 26.96 0.91 -9.20
C ASN A 50 25.99 2.10 -9.29
N ASP A 51 25.31 2.25 -10.43
CA ASP A 51 24.34 3.34 -10.64
C ASP A 51 23.08 3.23 -9.76
N GLU A 52 22.86 2.08 -9.12
CA GLU A 52 21.64 1.79 -8.34
C GLU A 52 21.88 1.76 -6.83
N MET A 53 23.09 1.41 -6.36
CA MET A 53 23.33 1.03 -4.96
C MET A 53 24.54 1.73 -4.34
N VAL A 54 24.37 2.10 -3.07
CA VAL A 54 25.42 2.56 -2.17
C VAL A 54 25.59 1.55 -1.06
N LYS A 55 26.82 1.13 -0.82
CA LYS A 55 27.22 0.31 0.33
C LYS A 55 27.64 1.23 1.47
N LEU A 56 26.95 1.13 2.60
CA LEU A 56 27.36 1.68 3.88
C LEU A 56 28.05 0.57 4.68
N THR A 57 29.21 0.86 5.27
CA THR A 57 29.93 -0.11 6.11
C THR A 57 30.29 0.53 7.43
N CYS A 58 29.78 -0.03 8.52
CA CYS A 58 30.03 0.38 9.89
C CYS A 58 31.30 -0.28 10.42
N HIS A 59 32.31 0.53 10.74
CA HIS A 59 33.66 0.12 11.12
C HIS A 59 33.80 0.04 12.63
N ALA A 60 33.17 -0.94 13.25
CA ALA A 60 33.31 -1.21 14.67
C ALA A 60 33.98 -2.56 14.93
N LYS A 61 34.75 -2.65 16.03
CA LYS A 61 35.38 -3.88 16.50
C LYS A 61 35.19 -3.98 18.00
N GLY A 62 35.08 -5.20 18.51
CA GLY A 62 34.95 -5.48 19.93
C GLY A 62 35.12 -6.97 20.16
N PHE A 63 35.32 -7.34 21.43
CA PHE A 63 35.32 -8.72 21.85
C PHE A 63 34.36 -8.90 23.03
N PRO A 64 33.32 -9.76 22.94
CA PRO A 64 32.95 -10.60 21.81
C PRO A 64 32.64 -9.80 20.53
N TYR A 65 32.63 -10.48 19.38
CA TYR A 65 32.31 -9.85 18.11
C TYR A 65 30.96 -9.10 18.22
N PRO A 66 30.90 -7.83 17.82
CA PRO A 66 29.73 -7.01 18.06
C PRO A 66 28.53 -7.40 17.19
N HIS A 67 27.34 -7.13 17.73
CA HIS A 67 26.09 -7.08 16.98
C HIS A 67 25.90 -5.68 16.38
N PHE A 68 25.21 -5.63 15.25
CA PHE A 68 24.92 -4.41 14.51
C PHE A 68 23.41 -4.29 14.31
N GLN A 69 22.91 -3.05 14.26
CA GLN A 69 21.55 -2.74 13.84
C GLN A 69 21.54 -1.39 13.14
N TRP A 70 21.13 -1.36 11.89
CA TRP A 70 20.94 -0.11 11.17
C TRP A 70 19.60 0.53 11.50
N LYS A 71 19.61 1.87 11.55
CA LYS A 71 18.47 2.72 11.84
C LYS A 71 18.35 3.83 10.80
N THR A 72 17.12 4.22 10.49
CA THR A 72 16.80 5.46 9.77
C THR A 72 16.04 6.39 10.71
N GLY A 73 16.59 7.58 10.97
CA GLY A 73 16.14 8.39 12.10
C GLY A 73 16.31 7.62 13.42
N ASP A 74 15.19 7.31 14.10
CA ASP A 74 15.17 6.51 15.35
C ASP A 74 14.60 5.10 15.18
N GLU A 75 14.11 4.75 13.99
CA GLU A 75 13.50 3.46 13.70
C GLU A 75 14.53 2.43 13.21
N ASN A 76 14.39 1.17 13.65
CA ASN A 76 15.19 0.05 13.16
C ASN A 76 14.80 -0.30 11.72
N ILE A 77 15.80 -0.47 10.86
CA ILE A 77 15.58 -1.05 9.54
C ILE A 77 15.50 -2.57 9.72
N LEU A 78 14.34 -3.14 9.42
CA LEU A 78 14.03 -4.54 9.70
C LEU A 78 15.00 -5.48 8.96
N GLY A 79 15.65 -6.39 9.69
CA GLY A 79 16.57 -7.40 9.13
C GLY A 79 18.00 -6.91 8.86
N GLU A 80 18.28 -5.60 8.94
CA GLU A 80 19.60 -5.02 8.65
C GLU A 80 20.52 -5.06 9.88
N CYS A 81 20.95 -6.28 10.25
CA CYS A 81 21.70 -6.55 11.48
C CYS A 81 23.19 -6.88 11.26
N THR A 82 23.77 -6.42 10.14
CA THR A 82 25.18 -6.68 9.80
C THR A 82 26.01 -5.40 9.77
N GLU A 83 27.34 -5.53 9.68
CA GLU A 83 28.24 -4.38 9.52
C GLU A 83 27.97 -3.56 8.24
N THR A 84 27.27 -4.13 7.27
CA THR A 84 26.99 -3.51 5.98
C THR A 84 25.49 -3.24 5.83
N LEU A 85 25.14 -2.06 5.34
CA LEU A 85 23.81 -1.74 4.85
C LEU A 85 23.89 -1.37 3.37
N TRP A 86 23.03 -1.97 2.55
CA TRP A 86 22.90 -1.66 1.14
C TRP A 86 21.72 -0.72 0.93
N VAL A 87 21.98 0.47 0.38
CA VAL A 87 20.96 1.49 0.18
C VAL A 87 20.83 1.82 -1.29
N PHE A 88 19.62 1.74 -1.84
CA PHE A 88 19.34 2.20 -3.20
C PHE A 88 19.60 3.71 -3.33
N ARG A 89 20.12 4.14 -4.47
CA ARG A 89 20.33 5.55 -4.88
C ARG A 89 19.00 6.22 -5.26
N CYS A 90 18.02 6.05 -4.37
CA CYS A 90 16.64 6.48 -4.49
C CYS A 90 16.44 7.95 -4.12
N GLN A 91 15.59 8.66 -4.86
CA GLN A 91 15.16 10.02 -4.48
C GLN A 91 14.44 10.05 -3.11
N CYS A 92 13.74 8.97 -2.75
CA CYS A 92 13.11 8.79 -1.43
C CYS A 92 14.09 8.68 -0.24
N ASN A 93 15.40 8.52 -0.49
CA ASN A 93 16.44 8.59 0.54
C ASN A 93 17.03 10.00 0.69
N VAL A 94 16.60 10.98 -0.12
CA VAL A 94 17.03 12.38 0.03
C VAL A 94 16.49 12.94 1.33
N GLY A 95 17.38 13.53 2.12
CA GLY A 95 17.11 14.03 3.46
C GLY A 95 17.07 12.95 4.55
N ARG A 96 17.04 11.65 4.20
CA ARG A 96 17.07 10.58 5.20
C ARG A 96 18.45 10.47 5.84
N GLU A 97 18.43 10.26 7.15
CA GLU A 97 19.63 10.04 7.95
C GLU A 97 19.71 8.56 8.35
N PHE A 98 20.88 7.97 8.15
CA PHE A 98 21.18 6.60 8.54
C PHE A 98 22.22 6.59 9.66
N LYS A 99 22.03 5.69 10.64
CA LYS A 99 23.00 5.43 11.71
C LYS A 99 23.07 3.94 12.00
N CYS A 100 24.21 3.49 12.51
CA CYS A 100 24.42 2.11 12.93
C CYS A 100 24.62 2.07 14.44
N GLU A 101 23.82 1.26 15.11
CA GLU A 101 23.97 0.92 16.51
C GLU A 101 24.78 -0.37 16.61
N VAL A 102 25.83 -0.35 17.44
CA VAL A 102 26.75 -1.48 17.59
C VAL A 102 26.93 -1.79 19.06
N TRP A 103 26.81 -3.06 19.45
CA TRP A 103 26.99 -3.45 20.85
C TRP A 103 27.57 -4.85 20.98
N ASN A 104 28.21 -5.11 22.11
CA ASN A 104 28.59 -6.45 22.53
C ASN A 104 28.29 -6.64 24.01
N MET A 105 28.22 -7.90 24.42
CA MET A 105 27.94 -8.27 25.80
C MET A 105 28.61 -9.60 26.11
N ILE A 106 29.31 -9.65 27.23
CA ILE A 106 29.86 -10.88 27.79
C ILE A 106 28.78 -11.50 28.65
N THR A 107 28.36 -12.71 28.29
CA THR A 107 27.38 -13.48 29.06
C THR A 107 28.09 -14.47 29.99
N ASN A 108 27.40 -14.87 31.05
CA ASN A 108 27.85 -15.87 32.03
C ASN A 108 28.23 -17.23 31.45
N ASN A 109 27.86 -17.48 30.19
CA ASN A 109 28.13 -18.73 29.48
C ASN A 109 29.53 -18.74 28.82
N MET A 110 30.24 -17.61 28.78
CA MET A 110 31.55 -17.50 28.14
C MET A 110 32.68 -17.91 29.09
N ALA A 111 33.72 -18.57 28.53
CA ALA A 111 34.82 -19.20 29.28
C ALA A 111 35.56 -18.28 30.27
N ASN A 112 35.44 -16.96 30.12
CA ASN A 112 36.16 -15.96 30.91
C ASN A 112 35.24 -14.95 31.63
N TYR A 113 33.92 -15.19 31.71
CA TYR A 113 32.97 -14.25 32.32
C TYR A 113 33.39 -13.82 33.75
N HIS A 114 33.75 -14.80 34.59
CA HIS A 114 34.17 -14.54 35.97
C HIS A 114 35.43 -13.66 36.07
N LEU A 115 36.31 -13.73 35.08
CA LEU A 115 37.53 -12.92 35.05
C LEU A 115 37.22 -11.44 34.81
N TYR A 116 36.26 -11.17 33.92
CA TYR A 116 35.81 -9.82 33.60
C TYR A 116 34.95 -9.22 34.72
N GLU A 117 34.10 -10.03 35.34
CA GLU A 117 33.30 -9.63 36.51
C GLU A 117 34.20 -9.21 37.70
N GLN A 118 35.28 -9.96 37.98
CA GLN A 118 36.22 -9.65 39.07
C GLN A 118 37.04 -8.37 38.84
N LYS A 119 37.37 -8.03 37.58
CA LYS A 119 38.06 -6.78 37.25
C LYS A 119 37.17 -5.54 37.38
N GLY A 120 35.86 -5.70 37.53
CA GLY A 120 34.91 -4.60 37.48
C GLY A 120 34.82 -3.94 36.09
N GLU A 121 35.21 -4.66 35.04
CA GLU A 121 35.14 -4.16 33.66
C GLU A 121 33.68 -4.18 33.15
N MET A 122 33.34 -3.25 32.25
CA MET A 122 31.99 -3.19 31.67
C MET A 122 31.68 -4.48 30.90
N LEU A 123 30.72 -5.26 31.40
CA LEU A 123 30.25 -6.52 30.80
C LEU A 123 29.47 -6.32 29.49
N SER A 124 29.05 -5.08 29.20
CA SER A 124 28.43 -4.72 27.93
C SER A 124 28.92 -3.35 27.48
N SER A 125 29.07 -3.18 26.17
CA SER A 125 29.49 -1.93 25.56
C SER A 125 28.63 -1.68 24.33
N LYS A 126 28.26 -0.41 24.12
CA LYS A 126 27.37 0.02 23.04
C LYS A 126 27.81 1.37 22.52
N LEU A 127 27.86 1.48 21.20
CA LEU A 127 28.16 2.70 20.46
C LEU A 127 27.06 2.94 19.42
N VAL A 128 26.84 4.22 19.10
CA VAL A 128 25.96 4.64 18.02
C VAL A 128 26.77 5.53 17.10
N SER A 129 26.74 5.24 15.80
CA SER A 129 27.47 6.04 14.82
C SER A 129 26.90 7.45 14.70
N VAL A 130 27.66 8.33 14.05
CA VAL A 130 27.13 9.59 13.50
C VAL A 130 26.01 9.30 12.49
N ASN A 131 25.10 10.26 12.35
CA ASN A 131 24.07 10.26 11.31
C ASN A 131 24.69 10.63 9.97
N ILE A 132 24.33 9.90 8.90
CA ILE A 132 24.82 10.12 7.55
C ILE A 132 23.66 10.38 6.61
N LYS A 133 23.77 11.45 5.83
CA LYS A 133 22.88 11.75 4.70
C LYS A 133 23.48 11.25 3.40
N LEU A 134 22.62 10.69 2.55
CA LEU A 134 23.02 10.16 1.24
C LEU A 134 22.76 11.14 0.08
N ASP A 135 22.36 12.38 0.38
CA ASP A 135 21.92 13.39 -0.60
C ASP A 135 22.91 13.57 -1.76
N SER A 136 24.22 13.60 -1.48
CA SER A 136 25.27 13.76 -2.49
C SER A 136 25.54 12.50 -3.33
N PHE A 137 25.07 11.34 -2.88
CA PHE A 137 25.27 10.04 -3.55
C PHE A 137 24.04 9.60 -4.35
N ILE A 138 22.88 10.20 -4.09
CA ILE A 138 21.65 9.97 -4.85
C ILE A 138 21.71 10.82 -6.11
N ASN A 139 21.64 10.19 -7.29
CA ASN A 139 21.82 10.86 -8.58
C ASN A 139 20.89 12.08 -8.72
N SER A 140 21.46 13.29 -8.77
CA SER A 140 20.77 14.51 -9.17
C SER A 140 20.44 14.43 -10.66
N ARG A 141 19.16 14.20 -10.99
CA ARG A 141 18.52 14.33 -12.32
C ARG A 141 19.49 14.46 -13.50
N SER A 142 19.79 13.36 -14.20
CA SER A 142 20.20 13.49 -15.59
C SER A 142 19.03 14.12 -16.35
N HIS A 143 19.18 15.40 -16.69
CA HIS A 143 18.24 16.14 -17.54
C HIS A 143 18.31 15.65 -18.99
N ASN A 144 17.97 14.38 -19.24
CA ASN A 144 17.78 13.87 -20.59
C ASN A 144 16.28 13.69 -20.84
N GLU A 145 15.77 14.54 -21.73
CA GLU A 145 14.55 14.43 -22.55
C GLU A 145 13.39 13.61 -21.99
N LEU A 146 12.30 14.28 -21.57
CA LEU A 146 10.86 13.90 -21.64
C LEU A 146 10.43 12.43 -21.45
N ASN A 147 11.28 11.55 -20.95
CA ASN A 147 11.00 10.16 -20.68
C ASN A 147 10.22 10.10 -19.36
N LEU A 148 8.93 10.39 -19.46
CA LEU A 148 8.00 10.36 -18.35
C LEU A 148 7.87 8.90 -17.91
N SER A 149 8.10 8.66 -16.63
CA SER A 149 7.91 7.37 -16.00
C SER A 149 7.23 7.56 -14.66
N ALA A 150 6.58 6.50 -14.19
CA ALA A 150 6.06 6.39 -12.84
C ALA A 150 7.03 5.56 -12.00
N CYS A 151 7.27 5.94 -10.75
CA CYS A 151 8.00 5.09 -9.81
C CYS A 151 7.10 4.03 -9.17
N ASP A 152 5.79 4.31 -9.12
CA ASP A 152 4.73 3.39 -8.74
C ASP A 152 3.43 3.84 -9.42
N LYS A 153 2.48 2.93 -9.56
CA LYS A 153 1.17 3.17 -10.15
C LYS A 153 0.11 2.60 -9.23
N VAL A 154 -0.72 3.46 -8.65
CA VAL A 154 -1.67 3.05 -7.62
C VAL A 154 -3.04 3.66 -7.88
N ALA A 155 -4.10 2.88 -7.70
CA ALA A 155 -5.46 3.33 -7.94
C ALA A 155 -6.39 2.97 -6.78
N LEU A 156 -7.21 3.91 -6.32
CA LEU A 156 -8.33 3.68 -5.43
C LEU A 156 -9.62 3.83 -6.24
N ILE A 157 -10.44 2.78 -6.27
CA ILE A 157 -11.66 2.69 -7.06
C ILE A 157 -12.80 2.39 -6.10
N ILE A 158 -13.70 3.35 -5.90
CA ILE A 158 -14.86 3.19 -5.01
C ILE A 158 -16.13 3.25 -5.86
N SER A 159 -17.01 2.27 -5.68
CA SER A 159 -18.32 2.23 -6.35
C SER A 159 -19.44 1.97 -5.36
N ASN A 160 -20.34 2.93 -5.21
CA ASN A 160 -21.51 2.81 -4.34
C ASN A 160 -22.76 2.64 -5.19
N SER A 161 -23.44 1.51 -5.02
CA SER A 161 -24.68 1.18 -5.75
C SER A 161 -25.86 0.97 -4.83
N ASN A 162 -25.66 0.29 -3.71
CA ASN A 162 -26.74 -0.17 -2.83
C ASN A 162 -26.95 0.80 -1.64
N TYR A 163 -27.61 1.93 -1.91
CA TYR A 163 -27.88 2.96 -0.90
C TYR A 163 -29.05 2.57 0.02
N LEU A 164 -28.94 2.85 1.32
CA LEU A 164 -29.99 2.54 2.29
C LEU A 164 -31.20 3.47 2.18
N ASN A 165 -30.96 4.76 1.90
CA ASN A 165 -31.98 5.82 1.92
C ASN A 165 -32.10 6.59 0.60
N LEU A 166 -31.35 6.18 -0.43
CA LEU A 166 -31.41 6.75 -1.78
C LEU A 166 -31.75 5.65 -2.80
N PRO A 167 -32.23 6.00 -4.00
CA PRO A 167 -32.40 5.02 -5.06
C PRO A 167 -31.09 4.30 -5.37
N ASN A 168 -31.15 2.97 -5.46
CA ASN A 168 -30.00 2.17 -5.86
C ASN A 168 -29.59 2.47 -7.30
N LEU A 169 -28.29 2.40 -7.55
CA LEU A 169 -27.67 2.47 -8.87
C LEU A 169 -27.34 1.06 -9.34
N VAL A 170 -27.26 0.86 -10.65
CA VAL A 170 -27.09 -0.48 -11.25
C VAL A 170 -25.66 -0.70 -11.74
N LEU A 171 -25.05 0.32 -12.34
CA LEU A 171 -23.80 0.20 -13.11
C LEU A 171 -22.48 0.45 -12.34
N PRO A 172 -22.43 1.18 -11.19
CA PRO A 172 -21.15 1.54 -10.56
C PRO A 172 -20.21 0.37 -10.28
N HIS A 173 -20.72 -0.80 -9.88
CA HIS A 173 -19.85 -1.97 -9.63
C HIS A 173 -19.22 -2.50 -10.91
N CYS A 174 -19.98 -2.60 -12.00
CA CYS A 174 -19.45 -3.04 -13.29
C CYS A 174 -18.43 -2.04 -13.85
N ASP A 175 -18.67 -0.74 -13.61
CA ASP A 175 -17.74 0.32 -13.94
C ASP A 175 -16.44 0.21 -13.15
N ALA A 176 -16.52 0.01 -11.84
CA ALA A 176 -15.34 -0.21 -11.00
C ALA A 176 -14.53 -1.45 -11.43
N GLU A 177 -15.19 -2.58 -11.73
CA GLU A 177 -14.48 -3.76 -12.26
C GLU A 177 -13.77 -3.47 -13.58
N THR A 178 -14.43 -2.72 -14.47
CA THR A 178 -13.88 -2.37 -15.77
C THR A 178 -12.67 -1.46 -15.63
N ILE A 179 -12.77 -0.40 -14.83
CA ILE A 179 -11.65 0.51 -14.54
C ILE A 179 -10.51 -0.24 -13.85
N ALA A 180 -10.81 -1.13 -12.89
CA ALA A 180 -9.80 -1.92 -12.21
C ALA A 180 -9.04 -2.81 -13.20
N ASN A 181 -9.74 -3.55 -14.04
CA ASN A 181 -9.15 -4.41 -15.06
C ASN A 181 -8.27 -3.62 -16.04
N GLU A 182 -8.74 -2.49 -16.57
CA GLU A 182 -7.97 -1.67 -17.51
C GLU A 182 -6.72 -1.05 -16.86
N LEU A 183 -6.81 -0.58 -15.62
CA LEU A 183 -5.65 -0.03 -14.91
C LEU A 183 -4.64 -1.12 -14.51
N GLN A 184 -5.11 -2.31 -14.11
CA GLN A 184 -4.22 -3.44 -13.81
C GLN A 184 -3.40 -3.88 -15.03
N LYS A 185 -4.00 -3.87 -16.24
CA LYS A 185 -3.26 -4.08 -17.50
C LYS A 185 -2.14 -3.07 -17.74
N LEU A 186 -2.22 -1.89 -17.11
CA LEU A 186 -1.23 -0.81 -17.16
C LEU A 186 -0.26 -0.83 -15.96
N ASN A 187 -0.24 -1.93 -15.21
CA ASN A 187 0.56 -2.19 -14.01
C ASN A 187 0.19 -1.31 -12.81
N PHE A 188 -1.06 -0.85 -12.70
CA PHE A 188 -1.55 -0.22 -11.47
C PHE A 188 -1.87 -1.25 -10.40
N LYS A 189 -1.44 -0.97 -9.17
CA LYS A 189 -1.93 -1.60 -7.95
C LYS A 189 -3.29 -0.98 -7.61
N THR A 190 -4.37 -1.67 -7.96
CA THR A 190 -5.73 -1.18 -7.69
C THR A 190 -6.21 -1.63 -6.32
N VAL A 191 -6.90 -0.78 -5.59
CA VAL A 191 -7.74 -1.13 -4.44
C VAL A 191 -9.17 -0.79 -4.84
N THR A 192 -10.00 -1.80 -5.05
CA THR A 192 -11.36 -1.64 -5.57
C THR A 192 -12.37 -2.04 -4.51
N LEU A 193 -13.28 -1.14 -4.15
CA LEU A 193 -14.25 -1.37 -3.08
C LEU A 193 -15.67 -1.00 -3.52
N GLY A 194 -16.63 -1.80 -3.09
CA GLY A 194 -18.04 -1.60 -3.41
C GLY A 194 -18.89 -1.36 -2.17
N ASP A 195 -19.84 -0.42 -2.26
CA ASP A 195 -20.87 -0.13 -1.26
C ASP A 195 -20.33 0.26 0.12
N LEU A 196 -19.50 1.30 0.17
CA LEU A 196 -18.87 1.78 1.39
C LEU A 196 -19.75 2.78 2.16
N ASN A 197 -19.81 2.59 3.48
CA ASN A 197 -20.37 3.58 4.40
C ASN A 197 -19.40 4.76 4.62
N LEU A 198 -19.85 5.80 5.33
CA LEU A 198 -19.07 7.03 5.53
C LEU A 198 -17.69 6.77 6.17
N GLU A 199 -17.66 5.95 7.20
CA GLU A 199 -16.43 5.68 7.96
C GLU A 199 -15.48 4.79 7.16
N GLU A 200 -15.99 3.79 6.43
CA GLU A 200 -15.21 2.97 5.51
C GLU A 200 -14.60 3.79 4.38
N MET A 201 -15.35 4.73 3.78
CA MET A 201 -14.82 5.63 2.76
C MET A 201 -13.68 6.49 3.31
N LYS A 202 -13.85 7.10 4.50
CA LYS A 202 -12.80 7.90 5.14
C LYS A 202 -11.59 7.06 5.49
N PHE A 203 -11.81 5.85 6.02
CA PHE A 203 -10.75 4.90 6.38
C PHE A 203 -9.93 4.52 5.16
N ILE A 204 -10.56 4.04 4.09
CA ILE A 204 -9.83 3.58 2.92
C ILE A 204 -9.11 4.70 2.18
N MET A 205 -9.63 5.93 2.20
CA MET A 205 -8.90 7.09 1.68
C MET A 205 -7.61 7.36 2.47
N ARG A 206 -7.62 7.19 3.79
CA ARG A 206 -6.41 7.28 4.65
C ARG A 206 -5.44 6.16 4.37
N GLU A 207 -5.93 4.94 4.13
CA GLU A 207 -5.07 3.81 3.76
C GLU A 207 -4.47 3.99 2.36
N TYR A 208 -5.25 4.52 1.40
CA TYR A 208 -4.77 4.84 0.06
C TYR A 208 -3.66 5.90 0.06
N ARG A 209 -3.75 6.91 0.94
CA ARG A 209 -2.68 7.91 1.12
C ARG A 209 -1.32 7.26 1.38
N LYS A 210 -1.26 6.12 2.08
CA LYS A 210 -0.01 5.39 2.38
C LYS A 210 0.65 4.76 1.15
N LEU A 211 -0.06 4.68 0.03
CA LEU A 211 0.48 4.23 -1.26
C LEU A 211 1.02 5.38 -2.13
N LEU A 212 0.89 6.63 -1.67
CA LEU A 212 1.26 7.83 -2.42
C LEU A 212 2.63 8.35 -1.98
N GLY A 213 3.35 8.93 -2.93
CA GLY A 213 4.65 9.54 -2.71
C GLY A 213 5.21 10.19 -3.97
N ASP A 214 6.42 10.74 -3.87
CA ASP A 214 7.13 11.35 -4.99
C ASP A 214 7.30 10.37 -6.15
N GLY A 215 6.91 10.80 -7.36
CA GLY A 215 7.05 9.99 -8.58
C GLY A 215 5.89 9.03 -8.86
N VAL A 216 4.96 8.88 -7.92
CA VAL A 216 3.81 7.97 -8.05
C VAL A 216 2.79 8.53 -9.04
N TYR A 217 2.17 7.66 -9.83
CA TYR A 217 0.98 7.96 -10.62
C TYR A 217 -0.23 7.42 -9.86
N ALA A 218 -1.08 8.33 -9.42
CA ALA A 218 -2.24 8.06 -8.60
C ALA A 218 -3.52 8.23 -9.42
N VAL A 219 -4.45 7.29 -9.29
CA VAL A 219 -5.81 7.40 -9.82
C VAL A 219 -6.80 7.21 -8.68
N PHE A 220 -7.70 8.16 -8.50
CA PHE A 220 -8.88 8.01 -7.66
C PHE A 220 -10.11 8.02 -8.55
N TYR A 221 -10.88 6.92 -8.52
CA TYR A 221 -12.15 6.79 -9.23
C TYR A 221 -13.27 6.64 -8.21
N PHE A 222 -14.30 7.46 -8.31
CA PHE A 222 -15.53 7.28 -7.54
C PHE A 222 -16.74 7.26 -8.48
N ALA A 223 -17.58 6.24 -8.34
CA ALA A 223 -18.89 6.15 -9.00
C ALA A 223 -19.99 5.97 -7.96
N GLY A 224 -21.03 6.79 -8.04
CA GLY A 224 -22.15 6.74 -7.11
C GLY A 224 -22.97 8.03 -7.09
N HIS A 225 -23.81 8.19 -6.07
CA HIS A 225 -24.46 9.47 -5.81
C HIS A 225 -23.44 10.50 -5.31
N GLY A 226 -23.67 11.74 -5.71
CA GLY A 226 -22.90 12.90 -5.30
C GLY A 226 -23.66 14.16 -5.65
N PHE A 227 -23.15 15.29 -5.17
CA PHE A 227 -23.70 16.61 -5.47
C PHE A 227 -22.59 17.65 -5.47
N GLU A 228 -22.90 18.86 -5.92
CA GLU A 228 -21.96 19.98 -5.93
C GLU A 228 -22.51 21.22 -5.26
N ILE A 229 -21.67 21.90 -4.47
CA ILE A 229 -21.95 23.20 -3.87
C ILE A 229 -20.74 24.11 -4.09
N ASN A 230 -20.96 25.30 -4.64
CA ASN A 230 -19.93 26.32 -4.82
C ASN A 230 -18.65 25.81 -5.54
N GLY A 231 -18.77 24.94 -6.55
CA GLY A 231 -17.62 24.39 -7.27
C GLY A 231 -17.02 23.11 -6.69
N GLN A 232 -17.45 22.73 -5.48
CA GLN A 232 -16.92 21.61 -4.71
C GLN A 232 -17.86 20.40 -4.75
N CYS A 233 -17.30 19.26 -5.14
CA CYS A 233 -18.02 17.99 -5.23
C CYS A 233 -18.03 17.26 -3.87
N TYR A 234 -19.18 16.70 -3.53
CA TYR A 234 -19.39 15.89 -2.34
C TYR A 234 -19.80 14.47 -2.74
N LEU A 235 -19.08 13.49 -2.22
CA LEU A 235 -19.34 12.07 -2.43
C LEU A 235 -20.29 11.55 -1.35
N LEU A 236 -21.25 10.72 -1.76
CA LEU A 236 -22.23 10.15 -0.83
C LEU A 236 -21.93 8.68 -0.51
N PRO A 237 -21.87 8.33 0.80
CA PRO A 237 -21.76 6.95 1.24
C PRO A 237 -23.11 6.23 1.16
N VAL A 238 -23.10 4.89 1.18
CA VAL A 238 -24.34 4.09 1.06
C VAL A 238 -25.29 4.25 2.25
N ASP A 239 -24.76 4.59 3.43
CA ASP A 239 -25.52 4.79 4.67
C ASP A 239 -25.97 6.24 4.89
N VAL A 240 -25.84 7.11 3.88
CA VAL A 240 -26.29 8.50 3.97
C VAL A 240 -27.74 8.59 4.46
N PRO A 241 -28.07 9.46 5.44
CA PRO A 241 -29.43 9.59 5.95
C PRO A 241 -30.38 10.21 4.92
N LEU A 242 -31.70 10.03 5.11
CA LEU A 242 -32.72 10.71 4.30
C LEU A 242 -32.57 12.25 4.31
N TYR A 243 -32.16 12.80 5.46
CA TYR A 243 -31.83 14.22 5.64
C TYR A 243 -30.33 14.42 5.58
N ILE A 244 -29.81 14.62 4.36
CA ILE A 244 -28.38 14.78 4.10
C ILE A 244 -27.87 16.10 4.68
N THR A 245 -26.82 16.02 5.51
CA THR A 245 -26.03 17.17 5.96
C THR A 245 -24.60 17.04 5.45
N LEU A 246 -23.83 18.14 5.44
CA LEU A 246 -22.44 18.12 4.95
C LEU A 246 -21.53 17.17 5.74
N GLU A 247 -21.81 16.97 7.04
CA GLU A 247 -21.05 16.06 7.91
C GLU A 247 -21.20 14.58 7.52
N CYS A 248 -22.32 14.24 6.85
CA CYS A 248 -22.61 12.90 6.36
C CYS A 248 -22.01 12.64 4.96
N CYS A 249 -21.25 13.58 4.41
CA CYS A 249 -20.71 13.52 3.05
C CYS A 249 -19.18 13.66 3.07
N ILE A 250 -18.52 13.30 1.98
CA ILE A 250 -17.08 13.51 1.83
C ILE A 250 -16.82 14.57 0.76
N PRO A 251 -16.35 15.78 1.13
CA PRO A 251 -15.86 16.74 0.15
C PRO A 251 -14.58 16.24 -0.52
N ILE A 252 -14.44 16.42 -1.83
CA ILE A 252 -13.22 16.07 -2.57
C ILE A 252 -12.00 16.82 -2.03
N GLU A 253 -12.17 18.06 -1.59
CA GLU A 253 -11.13 18.90 -1.01
C GLU A 253 -10.60 18.33 0.30
N TRP A 254 -11.43 17.61 1.07
CA TRP A 254 -10.95 16.88 2.23
C TRP A 254 -10.00 15.75 1.80
N PHE A 255 -10.37 14.98 0.76
CA PHE A 255 -9.48 13.96 0.19
C PHE A 255 -8.19 14.57 -0.36
N LEU A 256 -8.26 15.71 -1.05
CA LEU A 256 -7.07 16.43 -1.51
C LEU A 256 -6.18 16.90 -0.35
N SER A 257 -6.77 17.41 0.73
CA SER A 257 -6.04 17.84 1.92
C SER A 257 -5.30 16.66 2.59
N LEU A 258 -5.89 15.46 2.54
CA LEU A 258 -5.30 14.24 3.06
C LEU A 258 -4.01 13.86 2.30
N ILE A 259 -3.97 14.08 0.99
CA ILE A 259 -2.86 13.67 0.11
C ILE A 259 -1.91 14.82 -0.26
N HIS A 260 -2.16 16.04 0.24
CA HIS A 260 -1.44 17.26 -0.14
C HIS A 260 0.09 17.15 0.01
N ASN A 261 0.56 16.48 1.07
CA ASN A 261 1.99 16.33 1.36
C ASN A 261 2.66 15.13 0.66
N CYS A 262 1.93 14.35 -0.15
CA CYS A 262 2.46 13.14 -0.80
C CYS A 262 3.09 13.39 -2.18
N ILE A 263 2.82 14.54 -2.81
CA ILE A 263 3.43 15.03 -4.06
C ILE A 263 3.55 13.98 -5.21
N PRO A 264 2.44 13.30 -5.60
CA PRO A 264 2.45 12.41 -6.75
C PRO A 264 2.84 13.15 -8.04
N SER A 265 3.53 12.45 -8.96
CA SER A 265 3.90 13.02 -10.28
C SER A 265 2.70 13.16 -11.22
N LEU A 266 1.65 12.37 -11.00
CA LEU A 266 0.36 12.45 -11.65
C LEU A 266 -0.74 12.08 -10.65
N ASN A 267 -1.79 12.88 -10.53
CA ASN A 267 -2.94 12.62 -9.67
C ASN A 267 -4.24 12.76 -10.47
N VAL A 268 -4.80 11.65 -10.93
CA VAL A 268 -6.03 11.64 -11.72
C VAL A 268 -7.22 11.39 -10.80
N ILE A 269 -8.21 12.27 -10.82
CA ILE A 269 -9.45 12.15 -10.07
C ILE A 269 -10.60 12.04 -11.08
N LEU A 270 -11.24 10.88 -11.13
CA LEU A 270 -12.35 10.59 -12.03
C LEU A 270 -13.63 10.47 -11.19
N LEU A 271 -14.58 11.36 -11.42
CA LEU A 271 -15.83 11.41 -10.65
C LEU A 271 -17.02 11.14 -11.56
N ASP A 272 -17.60 9.95 -11.41
CA ASP A 272 -18.83 9.54 -12.05
C ASP A 272 -20.02 9.73 -11.10
N ILE A 273 -20.39 10.99 -10.92
CA ILE A 273 -21.43 11.44 -10.00
C ILE A 273 -22.32 12.50 -10.65
N CYS A 274 -23.53 12.66 -10.11
CA CYS A 274 -24.33 13.85 -10.37
C CYS A 274 -23.65 15.10 -9.78
N ARG A 275 -23.74 16.23 -10.49
CA ARG A 275 -23.19 17.53 -10.04
C ARG A 275 -24.26 18.61 -9.92
N LYS A 276 -25.47 18.19 -9.54
CA LYS A 276 -26.60 19.08 -9.25
C LYS A 276 -26.47 19.66 -7.84
N THR A 277 -26.80 20.94 -7.67
CA THR A 277 -27.01 21.52 -6.35
C THR A 277 -28.32 20.97 -5.77
N LEU A 278 -28.28 20.51 -4.52
CA LEU A 278 -29.47 20.01 -3.83
C LEU A 278 -30.51 21.15 -3.67
N CYS A 279 -31.76 20.91 -4.07
CA CYS A 279 -32.84 21.92 -4.07
C CYS A 279 -33.26 22.36 -2.65
N ASP A 280 -33.94 23.51 -2.55
CA ASP A 280 -34.11 24.41 -1.38
C ASP A 280 -34.43 23.80 0.00
N ASN A 281 -34.99 22.59 0.10
CA ASN A 281 -35.18 21.94 1.41
C ASN A 281 -33.84 21.68 2.13
N PHE A 282 -32.72 21.65 1.39
CA PHE A 282 -31.38 21.55 1.94
C PHE A 282 -30.75 22.91 2.31
N ARG A 283 -31.20 24.03 1.74
CA ARG A 283 -30.65 25.38 2.03
C ARG A 283 -30.68 25.73 3.51
N THR A 284 -31.71 25.28 4.23
CA THR A 284 -31.86 25.57 5.66
C THR A 284 -30.74 24.94 6.50
N PHE A 285 -30.14 23.83 6.06
CA PHE A 285 -29.04 23.17 6.76
C PHE A 285 -27.66 23.68 6.33
N PHE A 286 -27.51 24.22 5.11
CA PHE A 286 -26.23 24.75 4.62
C PHE A 286 -25.74 25.98 5.40
N ASN A 287 -26.63 26.75 6.05
CA ASN A 287 -26.22 27.92 6.83
C ASN A 287 -25.38 27.60 8.08
N LEU A 288 -25.24 26.33 8.48
CA LEU A 288 -24.43 25.95 9.65
C LEU A 288 -22.99 25.52 9.32
N GLY A 289 -22.58 25.49 8.05
CA GLY A 289 -21.39 24.72 7.64
C GLY A 289 -20.24 25.44 6.94
N ASN A 290 -20.24 26.78 6.80
CA ASN A 290 -19.16 27.54 6.13
C ASN A 290 -17.77 27.47 6.81
N ASN A 291 -17.57 26.54 7.76
CA ASN A 291 -16.32 26.38 8.50
C ASN A 291 -15.28 25.50 7.79
N PHE A 292 -15.59 24.90 6.63
CA PHE A 292 -14.51 24.38 5.79
C PHE A 292 -13.92 25.56 5.03
N ASN A 293 -12.90 26.17 5.61
CA ASN A 293 -11.92 26.96 4.87
C ASN A 293 -10.94 25.93 4.31
N PRO A 294 -11.11 25.42 3.08
CA PRO A 294 -9.98 24.76 2.44
C PRO A 294 -8.93 25.86 2.35
N ASN A 295 -7.93 25.86 3.23
CA ASN A 295 -6.64 26.40 2.83
C ASN A 295 -6.41 25.79 1.45
N GLU A 296 -6.29 26.62 0.41
CA GLU A 296 -6.27 26.20 -0.98
C GLU A 296 -5.14 25.18 -1.19
N CYS A 297 -5.43 23.91 -0.93
CA CYS A 297 -4.50 22.81 -1.05
C CYS A 297 -4.47 22.46 -2.53
N ILE A 298 -3.77 23.28 -3.30
CA ILE A 298 -3.57 23.05 -4.73
C ILE A 298 -2.55 21.93 -4.86
N SER A 299 -3.04 20.69 -4.98
CA SER A 299 -2.22 19.57 -5.39
C SER A 299 -1.74 19.80 -6.82
N ARG A 300 -0.42 19.73 -7.04
CA ARG A 300 0.18 19.85 -8.38
C ARG A 300 -0.06 18.57 -9.18
N ASN A 301 -0.06 18.70 -10.51
CA ASN A 301 -0.23 17.58 -11.45
C ASN A 301 -1.54 16.80 -11.26
N THR A 302 -2.60 17.49 -10.83
CA THR A 302 -3.95 16.95 -10.69
C THR A 302 -4.75 17.15 -11.98
N VAL A 303 -5.42 16.08 -12.40
CA VAL A 303 -6.36 16.06 -13.53
C VAL A 303 -7.70 15.55 -13.02
N TYR A 304 -8.76 16.32 -13.20
CA TYR A 304 -10.13 15.92 -12.94
C TYR A 304 -10.82 15.53 -14.24
N GLY A 305 -11.41 14.34 -14.29
CA GLY A 305 -12.38 13.96 -15.30
C GLY A 305 -13.75 13.77 -14.64
N PHE A 306 -14.66 14.70 -14.87
CA PHE A 306 -16.04 14.59 -14.39
C PHE A 306 -16.89 13.95 -15.48
N ALA A 307 -17.67 12.93 -15.13
CA ALA A 307 -18.57 12.27 -16.06
C ALA A 307 -19.67 13.20 -16.60
N THR A 308 -19.98 14.29 -15.88
CA THR A 308 -20.97 15.29 -16.26
C THR A 308 -20.54 16.71 -15.84
N SER A 309 -21.14 17.71 -16.45
CA SER A 309 -20.88 19.13 -16.23
C SER A 309 -21.63 19.63 -15.01
N LEU A 310 -21.23 20.81 -14.54
CA LEU A 310 -21.94 21.52 -13.47
C LEU A 310 -23.46 21.56 -13.70
N GLY A 311 -24.23 21.13 -12.72
CA GLY A 311 -25.70 21.18 -12.73
C GLY A 311 -26.39 20.02 -13.45
N VAL A 312 -25.66 19.04 -13.97
CA VAL A 312 -26.21 17.93 -14.77
C VAL A 312 -26.06 16.58 -14.02
N SER A 313 -26.90 15.61 -14.38
CA SER A 313 -26.84 14.24 -13.83
C SER A 313 -25.86 13.36 -14.63
N ALA A 314 -25.31 12.35 -13.99
CA ALA A 314 -24.72 11.19 -14.68
C ALA A 314 -25.85 10.18 -14.98
N PHE A 315 -25.77 9.48 -16.11
CA PHE A 315 -26.86 8.62 -16.58
C PHE A 315 -26.42 7.15 -16.71
N GLU A 316 -27.35 6.26 -16.34
CA GLU A 316 -27.24 4.83 -16.56
C GLU A 316 -28.17 4.43 -17.70
N GLU A 317 -27.62 3.79 -18.74
CA GLU A 317 -28.43 3.16 -19.77
C GLU A 317 -28.82 1.74 -19.33
N ARG A 318 -30.11 1.41 -19.38
CA ARG A 318 -30.57 0.06 -19.02
C ARG A 318 -30.21 -0.94 -20.12
N GLY A 319 -29.44 -1.96 -19.77
CA GLY A 319 -29.05 -3.05 -20.68
C GLY A 319 -27.58 -3.02 -21.09
N GLU A 320 -26.88 -1.92 -20.81
CA GLU A 320 -25.44 -1.80 -20.98
C GLU A 320 -24.68 -2.40 -19.79
N ILE A 321 -23.43 -2.82 -20.04
CA ILE A 321 -22.54 -3.35 -19.00
C ILE A 321 -21.94 -2.21 -18.17
N ASN A 322 -21.74 -1.04 -18.77
CA ASN A 322 -21.06 0.10 -18.15
C ASN A 322 -21.91 1.38 -18.26
N GLY A 323 -21.72 2.29 -17.31
CA GLY A 323 -22.18 3.67 -17.43
C GLY A 323 -21.56 4.34 -18.66
N LEU A 324 -22.24 5.37 -19.20
CA LEU A 324 -21.85 6.00 -20.46
C LEU A 324 -20.38 6.49 -20.42
N PHE A 325 -19.96 7.09 -19.31
CA PHE A 325 -18.59 7.57 -19.16
C PHE A 325 -17.56 6.44 -19.28
N VAL A 326 -17.75 5.34 -18.55
CA VAL A 326 -16.82 4.19 -18.57
C VAL A 326 -16.91 3.39 -19.88
N LYS A 327 -18.10 3.28 -20.49
CA LYS A 327 -18.32 2.68 -21.81
C LYS A 327 -17.37 3.25 -22.86
N HIS A 328 -17.15 4.56 -22.83
CA HIS A 328 -16.22 5.24 -23.74
C HIS A 328 -14.79 5.32 -23.21
N LEU A 329 -14.60 5.61 -21.92
CA LEU A 329 -13.27 5.76 -21.32
C LEU A 329 -12.39 4.51 -21.49
N LYS A 330 -12.96 3.32 -21.29
CA LYS A 330 -12.22 2.04 -21.40
C LYS A 330 -11.57 1.83 -22.77
N LYS A 331 -12.11 2.43 -23.84
CA LYS A 331 -11.55 2.34 -25.20
C LYS A 331 -10.22 3.08 -25.35
N HIS A 332 -9.86 3.94 -24.39
CA HIS A 332 -8.75 4.87 -24.53
C HIS A 332 -7.70 4.75 -23.41
N LEU A 333 -8.04 4.18 -22.24
CA LEU A 333 -7.11 4.05 -21.11
C LEU A 333 -5.78 3.39 -21.49
N GLY A 334 -5.80 2.42 -22.40
CA GLY A 334 -4.60 1.71 -22.87
C GLY A 334 -3.74 2.45 -23.91
N LYS A 335 -4.17 3.62 -24.39
CA LYS A 335 -3.43 4.38 -25.42
C LYS A 335 -2.20 5.07 -24.82
N ARG A 336 -1.16 5.22 -25.64
CA ARG A 336 0.05 5.99 -25.30
C ARG A 336 -0.14 7.48 -25.52
N GLU A 337 -1.15 8.04 -24.87
CA GLU A 337 -1.55 9.45 -24.97
C GLU A 337 -1.57 10.07 -23.57
N SER A 338 -1.39 11.39 -23.47
CA SER A 338 -1.55 12.05 -22.18
C SER A 338 -2.95 11.81 -21.60
N ILE A 339 -3.10 11.72 -20.28
CA ILE A 339 -4.42 11.53 -19.66
C ILE A 339 -5.43 12.60 -20.07
N VAL A 340 -4.97 13.84 -20.30
CA VAL A 340 -5.79 14.93 -20.83
C VAL A 340 -6.34 14.58 -22.21
N GLN A 341 -5.49 14.05 -23.09
CA GLN A 341 -5.91 13.62 -24.43
C GLN A 341 -6.83 12.39 -24.38
N ILE A 342 -6.57 11.43 -23.48
CA ILE A 342 -7.46 10.28 -23.25
C ILE A 342 -8.87 10.77 -22.88
N LEU A 343 -8.99 11.72 -21.95
CA LEU A 343 -10.28 12.28 -21.54
C LEU A 343 -10.94 13.07 -22.69
N ASN A 344 -10.21 13.88 -23.44
CA ASN A 344 -10.76 14.56 -24.61
C ASN A 344 -11.32 13.58 -25.66
N LEU A 345 -10.61 12.49 -25.93
CA LEU A 345 -11.11 11.44 -26.83
C LEU A 345 -12.39 10.80 -26.28
N THR A 346 -12.46 10.53 -24.97
CA THR A 346 -13.68 10.03 -24.32
C THR A 346 -14.85 10.99 -24.49
N PHE A 347 -14.59 12.30 -24.40
CA PHE A 347 -15.64 13.31 -24.51
C PHE A 347 -16.14 13.42 -25.96
N GLN A 348 -15.25 13.36 -26.94
CA GLN A 348 -15.61 13.29 -28.37
C GLN A 348 -16.48 12.07 -28.67
N ASP A 349 -16.14 10.94 -28.07
CA ASP A 349 -16.87 9.68 -28.16
C ASP A 349 -18.31 9.81 -27.60
N ILE A 350 -18.48 10.51 -26.47
CA ILE A 350 -19.79 10.79 -25.84
C ILE A 350 -20.59 11.80 -26.65
N GLU A 351 -19.96 12.86 -27.17
CA GLU A 351 -20.61 13.85 -28.03
C GLU A 351 -21.08 13.24 -29.36
N SER A 352 -20.37 12.23 -29.86
CA SER A 352 -20.74 11.49 -31.07
C SER A 352 -21.86 10.47 -30.82
N ASP A 353 -22.19 10.15 -29.57
CA ASP A 353 -23.28 9.26 -29.21
C ASP A 353 -24.61 10.03 -29.27
N SER A 354 -25.31 9.93 -30.41
CA SER A 354 -26.50 10.74 -30.72
C SER A 354 -27.64 10.60 -29.71
N GLU A 355 -27.70 9.50 -28.96
CA GLU A 355 -28.75 9.28 -27.96
C GLU A 355 -28.49 10.04 -26.66
N PHE A 356 -27.21 10.32 -26.33
CA PHE A 356 -26.80 10.83 -25.03
C PHE A 356 -25.98 12.12 -25.05
N ALA A 357 -25.55 12.60 -26.23
CA ALA A 357 -24.71 13.78 -26.39
C ALA A 357 -25.23 15.04 -25.66
N TYR A 358 -26.55 15.25 -25.64
CA TYR A 358 -27.18 16.40 -24.96
C TYR A 358 -27.52 16.14 -23.49
N ILE A 359 -27.38 14.89 -23.03
CA ILE A 359 -27.83 14.43 -21.72
C ILE A 359 -26.65 14.46 -20.73
N GLN A 360 -25.48 13.97 -21.15
CA GLN A 360 -24.29 13.88 -20.31
C GLN A 360 -23.13 14.59 -21.00
N ILE A 361 -22.79 15.79 -20.50
CA ILE A 361 -21.70 16.61 -21.02
C ILE A 361 -20.54 16.53 -20.02
N PRO A 362 -19.50 15.71 -20.24
CA PRO A 362 -18.40 15.60 -19.29
C PRO A 362 -17.55 16.88 -19.19
N GLU A 363 -16.80 17.04 -18.09
CA GLU A 363 -15.93 18.21 -17.84
C GLU A 363 -14.51 17.76 -17.49
N LEU A 364 -13.49 18.49 -17.98
CA LEU A 364 -12.08 18.28 -17.68
C LEU A 364 -11.51 19.52 -16.96
N ARG A 365 -10.81 19.31 -15.85
CA ARG A 365 -9.96 20.34 -15.22
C ARG A 365 -8.55 19.79 -15.03
N SER A 366 -7.52 20.60 -15.27
CA SER A 366 -6.14 20.12 -15.16
C SER A 366 -5.17 21.23 -14.80
N ASN A 367 -4.21 20.92 -13.93
CA ASN A 367 -2.99 21.70 -13.71
C ASN A 367 -1.73 20.87 -14.01
N LEU A 368 -1.87 19.81 -14.83
CA LEU A 368 -0.80 18.90 -15.21
C LEU A 368 0.25 19.61 -16.08
N ALA A 369 1.50 19.63 -15.60
CA ALA A 369 2.58 20.38 -16.26
C ALA A 369 3.23 19.64 -17.45
N LEU A 370 3.15 18.30 -17.48
CA LEU A 370 3.80 17.45 -18.49
C LEU A 370 2.78 16.46 -19.05
N PRO A 371 2.89 16.05 -20.33
CA PRO A 371 1.91 15.19 -20.99
C PRO A 371 2.00 13.71 -20.55
N ARG A 372 1.85 13.44 -19.26
CA ARG A 372 1.97 12.10 -18.65
C ARG A 372 0.83 11.18 -19.12
N SER A 373 1.18 9.96 -19.48
CA SER A 373 0.25 8.91 -19.86
C SER A 373 0.09 7.88 -18.74
N LEU A 374 -1.11 7.32 -18.56
CA LEU A 374 -1.30 6.15 -17.69
C LEU A 374 -0.46 4.95 -18.17
N SER A 375 -0.09 4.90 -19.44
CA SER A 375 0.76 3.89 -20.05
C SER A 375 2.26 4.15 -19.93
N ASP A 376 2.69 5.24 -19.29
CA ASP A 376 4.12 5.54 -19.09
C ASP A 376 4.81 4.35 -18.39
N PRO A 377 6.09 4.07 -18.67
CA PRO A 377 6.79 2.94 -18.05
C PRO A 377 6.86 3.07 -16.52
N LEU A 378 6.73 1.92 -15.84
CA LEU A 378 6.97 1.78 -14.40
C LEU A 378 8.46 1.51 -14.18
N ILE A 379 9.19 2.48 -13.62
CA ILE A 379 10.63 2.41 -13.37
C ILE A 379 10.87 2.75 -11.89
N PHE A 380 11.08 1.71 -11.08
CA PHE A 380 11.23 1.84 -9.62
C PHE A 380 12.66 1.62 -9.12
N THR A 381 13.67 1.46 -9.99
CA THR A 381 15.08 1.17 -9.58
C THR A 381 15.66 2.22 -8.64
N ASN A 382 15.29 3.49 -8.82
CA ASN A 382 15.61 4.59 -7.91
C ASN A 382 14.47 4.91 -6.92
N HIS A 383 13.58 3.95 -6.66
CA HIS A 383 12.40 4.03 -5.80
C HIS A 383 12.08 2.70 -5.10
N THR A 384 13.04 1.76 -5.02
CA THR A 384 12.80 0.37 -4.60
C THR A 384 12.22 0.27 -3.20
N PHE A 385 12.78 0.97 -2.21
CA PHE A 385 12.29 0.92 -0.83
C PHE A 385 10.84 1.40 -0.71
N SER A 386 10.50 2.56 -1.29
CA SER A 386 9.12 3.06 -1.28
C SER A 386 8.18 2.12 -2.06
N TYR A 387 8.63 1.61 -3.19
CA TYR A 387 7.86 0.69 -4.02
C TYR A 387 7.56 -0.63 -3.29
N GLU A 388 8.54 -1.21 -2.60
CA GLU A 388 8.38 -2.41 -1.76
C GLU A 388 7.43 -2.16 -0.60
N HIS A 389 7.59 -1.03 0.11
CA HIS A 389 6.69 -0.66 1.20
C HIS A 389 5.24 -0.49 0.72
N HIS A 390 5.02 0.23 -0.38
CA HIS A 390 3.70 0.35 -0.99
C HIS A 390 3.15 -1.00 -1.42
N THR A 391 3.99 -1.89 -1.96
CA THR A 391 3.58 -3.24 -2.38
C THR A 391 3.15 -4.08 -1.19
N LEU A 392 3.86 -4.03 -0.07
CA LEU A 392 3.48 -4.73 1.16
C LEU A 392 2.17 -4.18 1.72
N HIS A 393 2.01 -2.86 1.79
CA HIS A 393 0.77 -2.24 2.26
C HIS A 393 -0.42 -2.54 1.34
N TRP A 394 -0.21 -2.52 0.03
CA TRP A 394 -1.22 -2.92 -0.95
C TRP A 394 -1.63 -4.39 -0.78
N ARG A 395 -0.67 -5.29 -0.54
CA ARG A 395 -0.94 -6.70 -0.26
C ARG A 395 -1.73 -6.91 1.02
N SER A 396 -1.43 -6.16 2.10
CA SER A 396 -2.22 -6.28 3.34
C SER A 396 -3.67 -5.84 3.15
N MET A 397 -3.96 -4.92 2.23
CA MET A 397 -5.35 -4.57 1.84
C MET A 397 -6.04 -5.64 0.99
N HIS A 398 -5.30 -6.67 0.54
CA HIS A 398 -5.79 -7.79 -0.28
C HIS A 398 -5.64 -9.13 0.45
N GLU A 399 -5.58 -9.12 1.78
CA GLU A 399 -5.57 -10.34 2.58
C GLU A 399 -6.99 -10.89 2.72
N LEU A 400 -7.15 -12.17 2.36
CA LEU A 400 -8.38 -12.91 2.61
C LEU A 400 -8.35 -13.48 4.03
N PRO A 401 -9.51 -13.61 4.70
CA PRO A 401 -9.57 -14.32 5.97
C PRO A 401 -9.06 -15.75 5.81
N LEU A 402 -8.38 -16.26 6.84
CA LEU A 402 -7.92 -17.64 6.86
C LEU A 402 -9.10 -18.62 6.79
N PRO A 403 -8.93 -19.79 6.15
CA PRO A 403 -9.93 -20.84 6.16
C PRO A 403 -10.35 -21.22 7.58
N ILE A 404 -11.66 -21.36 7.80
CA ILE A 404 -12.25 -21.76 9.07
C ILE A 404 -12.63 -23.24 8.98
N HIS A 405 -12.21 -24.04 9.95
CA HIS A 405 -12.60 -25.44 10.06
C HIS A 405 -13.56 -25.63 11.22
N VAL A 406 -14.77 -26.11 10.95
CA VAL A 406 -15.81 -26.42 11.93
C VAL A 406 -15.96 -27.93 12.01
N PHE A 407 -15.82 -28.49 13.21
CA PHE A 407 -15.88 -29.91 13.44
C PHE A 407 -17.23 -30.28 14.07
N PHE A 408 -17.91 -31.25 13.46
CA PHE A 408 -19.11 -31.88 13.97
C PHE A 408 -18.75 -33.30 14.39
N GLU A 409 -18.06 -33.41 15.53
CA GLU A 409 -17.50 -34.67 16.04
C GLU A 409 -18.57 -35.75 16.18
N SER A 410 -19.77 -35.42 16.68
CA SER A 410 -20.89 -36.36 16.80
C SER A 410 -21.39 -36.96 15.49
N LYS A 411 -20.99 -36.37 14.36
CA LYS A 411 -21.30 -36.83 13.01
C LYS A 411 -20.06 -37.27 12.23
N GLY A 412 -18.86 -37.18 12.81
CA GLY A 412 -17.60 -37.46 12.12
C GLY A 412 -17.36 -36.53 10.92
N LEU A 413 -17.90 -35.31 10.93
CA LEU A 413 -17.84 -34.36 9.81
C LEU A 413 -16.95 -33.16 10.12
N ARG A 414 -16.18 -32.73 9.13
CA ARG A 414 -15.49 -31.44 9.10
C ARG A 414 -16.09 -30.59 8.00
N VAL A 415 -16.34 -29.32 8.31
CA VAL A 415 -16.75 -28.30 7.35
C VAL A 415 -15.63 -27.28 7.24
N THR A 416 -15.04 -27.16 6.05
CA THR A 416 -14.04 -26.15 5.75
C THR A 416 -14.70 -25.00 5.01
N ILE A 417 -14.58 -23.79 5.55
CA ILE A 417 -15.10 -22.54 4.98
C ILE A 417 -13.90 -21.70 4.54
N TRP A 418 -13.88 -21.26 3.29
CA TRP A 418 -12.83 -20.36 2.81
C TRP A 418 -13.42 -19.28 1.91
N PHE A 419 -12.57 -18.31 1.57
CA PHE A 419 -12.99 -17.09 0.89
C PHE A 419 -12.21 -16.92 -0.41
N GLY A 420 -12.83 -16.28 -1.39
CA GLY A 420 -12.16 -15.79 -2.59
C GLY A 420 -12.77 -14.45 -2.98
N PHE A 421 -11.96 -13.54 -3.53
CA PHE A 421 -12.46 -12.23 -3.95
C PHE A 421 -13.53 -12.36 -5.04
N ALA A 422 -14.53 -11.49 -4.97
CA ALA A 422 -15.52 -11.32 -6.02
C ALA A 422 -15.00 -10.30 -7.03
N GLY A 423 -14.56 -10.79 -8.20
CA GLY A 423 -13.99 -9.94 -9.24
C GLY A 423 -12.72 -9.23 -8.74
N HIS A 424 -12.64 -7.92 -8.99
CA HIS A 424 -11.52 -7.09 -8.54
C HIS A 424 -11.72 -6.46 -7.16
N PHE A 425 -12.87 -6.70 -6.51
CA PHE A 425 -13.20 -6.08 -5.23
C PHE A 425 -12.42 -6.69 -4.06
N THR A 426 -11.87 -5.83 -3.20
CA THR A 426 -11.12 -6.23 -2.00
C THR A 426 -12.01 -6.37 -0.76
N ASN A 427 -13.21 -5.79 -0.79
CA ASN A 427 -14.18 -5.88 0.30
C ASN A 427 -15.38 -6.80 -0.01
N LYS A 428 -15.38 -7.47 -1.16
CA LYS A 428 -16.42 -8.44 -1.55
C LYS A 428 -15.80 -9.81 -1.78
N VAL A 429 -16.36 -10.83 -1.14
CA VAL A 429 -15.85 -12.20 -1.21
C VAL A 429 -16.97 -13.20 -1.46
N TYR A 430 -16.67 -14.23 -2.25
CA TYR A 430 -17.42 -15.47 -2.26
C TYR A 430 -17.03 -16.31 -1.06
N VAL A 431 -18.04 -16.88 -0.40
CA VAL A 431 -17.86 -17.85 0.68
C VAL A 431 -18.03 -19.24 0.08
N PHE A 432 -16.99 -20.06 0.19
CA PHE A 432 -16.98 -21.44 -0.25
C PHE A 432 -17.03 -22.36 0.96
N THR A 433 -17.66 -23.52 0.78
CA THR A 433 -17.76 -24.53 1.83
C THR A 433 -17.50 -25.91 1.25
N ASN A 434 -16.70 -26.72 1.95
CA ASN A 434 -16.49 -28.13 1.66
C ASN A 434 -16.83 -28.94 2.91
N VAL A 435 -17.54 -30.04 2.73
CA VAL A 435 -17.91 -30.96 3.81
C VAL A 435 -17.20 -32.26 3.56
N ASP A 436 -16.32 -32.65 4.48
CA ASP A 436 -15.57 -33.89 4.41
C ASP A 436 -15.59 -34.65 5.74
N ARG A 437 -15.09 -35.89 5.74
CA ARG A 437 -14.98 -36.67 6.97
C ARG A 437 -13.82 -36.15 7.80
N ILE A 438 -13.98 -36.15 9.12
CA ILE A 438 -12.85 -35.93 10.01
C ILE A 438 -11.89 -37.12 9.81
N PRO A 439 -10.60 -36.88 9.50
CA PRO A 439 -9.61 -37.93 9.38
C PRO A 439 -9.56 -38.78 10.66
N ASN A 440 -9.46 -40.10 10.54
CA ASN A 440 -9.42 -41.02 11.68
C ASN A 440 -8.27 -40.69 12.65
N GLU A 441 -7.19 -40.12 12.14
CA GLU A 441 -6.04 -39.62 12.90
C GLU A 441 -6.43 -38.58 13.98
N ILE A 442 -7.49 -37.81 13.74
CA ILE A 442 -7.98 -36.78 14.66
C ILE A 442 -9.05 -37.34 15.61
N LEU A 443 -9.90 -38.27 15.15
CA LEU A 443 -10.98 -38.85 15.95
C LEU A 443 -10.50 -39.95 16.92
N GLY A 444 -9.37 -40.59 16.64
CA GLY A 444 -8.98 -41.86 17.28
C GLY A 444 -9.80 -43.03 16.74
N GLU A 445 -9.18 -44.21 16.60
CA GLU A 445 -9.80 -45.40 15.98
C GLU A 445 -11.14 -45.80 16.62
N ASP A 446 -11.30 -45.58 17.92
CA ASP A 446 -12.50 -45.95 18.69
C ASP A 446 -13.74 -45.08 18.39
N ASN A 447 -13.58 -43.92 17.75
CA ASN A 447 -14.67 -42.98 17.46
C ASN A 447 -15.08 -42.95 15.97
N ALA A 448 -14.79 -44.02 15.21
CA ALA A 448 -15.18 -44.12 13.81
C ALA A 448 -16.71 -44.18 13.65
N ILE A 449 -17.35 -43.02 13.52
CA ILE A 449 -18.79 -42.90 13.33
C ILE A 449 -19.15 -43.39 11.92
N THR A 450 -19.99 -44.42 11.87
CA THR A 450 -20.58 -44.94 10.64
C THR A 450 -21.66 -43.97 10.17
N PHE A 451 -21.48 -43.37 9.00
CA PHE A 451 -22.51 -42.54 8.38
C PHE A 451 -23.75 -43.38 8.08
N GLU A 452 -24.91 -42.89 8.48
CA GLU A 452 -26.15 -43.27 7.82
C GLU A 452 -26.02 -42.87 6.34
N LYS A 453 -25.91 -43.86 5.46
CA LYS A 453 -26.16 -43.65 4.03
C LYS A 453 -27.55 -43.00 3.93
N ASP A 454 -27.65 -41.90 3.20
CA ASP A 454 -28.90 -41.16 2.92
C ASP A 454 -29.33 -40.10 3.96
N SER A 455 -28.41 -39.58 4.76
CA SER A 455 -28.66 -38.37 5.56
C SER A 455 -28.34 -37.08 4.80
N ASP A 456 -29.35 -36.25 4.57
CA ASP A 456 -29.16 -34.85 4.14
C ASP A 456 -28.93 -33.94 5.35
N TYR A 457 -27.85 -33.16 5.32
CA TYR A 457 -27.52 -32.20 6.38
C TYR A 457 -27.63 -30.77 5.85
N ILE A 458 -28.41 -29.93 6.53
CA ILE A 458 -28.50 -28.50 6.24
C ILE A 458 -27.61 -27.73 7.22
N ALA A 459 -26.49 -27.20 6.73
CA ALA A 459 -25.67 -26.26 7.48
C ALA A 459 -26.10 -24.82 7.19
N ARG A 460 -26.33 -24.01 8.24
CA ARG A 460 -26.62 -22.58 8.10
C ARG A 460 -25.43 -21.78 8.62
N LEU A 461 -24.77 -21.03 7.75
CA LEU A 461 -23.76 -20.06 8.14
C LEU A 461 -24.46 -18.77 8.56
N ARG A 462 -24.20 -18.33 9.80
CA ARG A 462 -24.65 -17.02 10.30
C ARG A 462 -23.43 -16.17 10.63
N PHE A 463 -23.21 -15.14 9.83
CA PHE A 463 -22.23 -14.11 10.13
C PHE A 463 -22.90 -13.08 11.06
N ARG A 464 -22.36 -12.89 12.27
CA ARG A 464 -22.74 -11.73 13.10
C ARG A 464 -21.96 -10.54 12.59
N ASN A 465 -22.66 -9.41 12.35
CA ASN A 465 -22.12 -8.08 12.04
C ASN A 465 -20.65 -8.12 11.64
N VAL A 466 -20.38 -8.40 10.37
CA VAL A 466 -19.02 -8.40 9.84
C VAL A 466 -18.55 -6.94 9.88
N ILE A 467 -17.90 -6.56 10.98
CA ILE A 467 -17.17 -5.31 11.08
C ILE A 467 -15.84 -5.58 10.38
N LEU A 468 -15.75 -5.23 9.10
CA LEU A 468 -14.47 -5.18 8.39
C LEU A 468 -13.71 -3.97 8.95
N TYR A 469 -12.52 -4.20 9.48
CA TYR A 469 -11.62 -3.15 9.98
C TYR A 469 -10.77 -2.56 8.88
#